data_AF-A0A954Y0B3-F1
#
_entry.id   AF-A0A954Y0B3-F1
#
_cell.length_a   1.000
_cell.length_b   1.000
_cell.length_c   1.000
_cell.angle_alpha   90.00
_cell.angle_beta   90.00
_cell.angle_gamma   90.00
#
_symmetry.space_group_name_H-M   'P 1'
#
loop_
_entity.id
_entity.type
_entity.pdbx_description
1 polymer ?
#
loop_
_entity_poly.entity_id
_entity_poly.type
_entity_poly.pdbx_seq_one_letter_code
_entity_poly.pdbx_strand_id
1 'polypeptide(L)'
;MVPHAADNGSVGRGPANARLSPGKTLTRFKRRPCQCHPRVAGAVRTFTRFSIRTGDGRGVRVNDHTAPAGVTGPQSRKSPPHGVVFLEIARSLLRSRAAPRRLRDLPAAPRPASPLAAVFIASLSNRAPRTQRPAARCGEADRSLIVSSLEAIAPSHDTREFRADVLTGLAHTPKRISSKYFYDRRGSLLFDRICETPEYYVTRCELEIMEACADDMARQLGEGVLLVEYGSGSSIKTRLLLDRLQAPAGYVPVDVSREHLHASCDRLRREHPGIEVAPVCADFTQSFALPRPARSVDHAAVYFPGSTIGNFTRDEAEQLVRQIAQLCGRKGGLLLGVDLKKDPAVIERAYNDAAGVTAEFNRNLLHRANRQLGADFDVDAFEHLAQYNQPLGRIESYLVSQCEQQVSIGESRFQFSAGEALGTEYSHKYDLEDIEKLAAAGGMNLRKVWTDSRRYFAVVHMVHDG
;
A
#
# COMPACT_ATOMS: atom_id res chain seq x y z
N MET A 1 -12.40 -70.34 9.11
CA MET A 1 -12.32 -71.02 10.42
C MET A 1 -13.48 -70.52 11.29
N VAL A 2 -13.99 -71.35 12.19
CA VAL A 2 -15.34 -71.26 12.82
C VAL A 2 -15.29 -72.07 14.14
N PRO A 3 -16.04 -71.78 15.23
CA PRO A 3 -16.74 -70.54 15.67
C PRO A 3 -16.44 -70.13 17.15
N HIS A 4 -17.07 -69.03 17.61
CA HIS A 4 -17.78 -68.88 18.90
C HIS A 4 -18.62 -67.57 18.77
N ALA A 5 -19.93 -67.41 19.08
CA ALA A 5 -20.88 -68.05 20.00
C ALA A 5 -20.55 -67.80 21.50
N ALA A 6 -21.42 -67.29 22.38
CA ALA A 6 -22.86 -66.98 22.39
C ALA A 6 -23.19 -66.10 23.65
N ASP A 7 -24.36 -65.51 23.94
CA ASP A 7 -25.56 -64.98 23.20
C ASP A 7 -26.52 -64.35 24.28
N ASN A 8 -27.68 -63.77 23.89
CA ASN A 8 -28.70 -63.05 24.72
C ASN A 8 -28.34 -61.59 25.08
N GLY A 9 -29.27 -60.65 25.32
CA GLY A 9 -30.73 -60.71 25.47
C GLY A 9 -31.18 -60.41 26.92
N SER A 10 -32.22 -59.61 27.23
CA SER A 10 -33.15 -58.86 26.37
C SER A 10 -33.94 -57.75 27.14
N VAL A 11 -34.50 -56.79 26.40
CA VAL A 11 -35.73 -55.98 26.63
C VAL A 11 -36.12 -55.55 28.07
N GLY A 12 -36.19 -54.23 28.31
CA GLY A 12 -36.94 -53.59 29.40
C GLY A 12 -37.66 -52.31 28.92
N ARG A 13 -38.97 -52.20 29.17
CA ARG A 13 -39.86 -51.15 28.61
C ARG A 13 -39.95 -49.90 29.52
N GLY A 14 -40.21 -48.71 28.94
CA GLY A 14 -40.70 -47.52 29.68
C GLY A 14 -42.22 -47.58 29.92
N PRO A 15 -42.99 -46.46 29.93
CA PRO A 15 -42.63 -45.03 29.84
C PRO A 15 -43.35 -44.14 30.91
N ALA A 16 -43.25 -42.79 30.83
CA ALA A 16 -44.15 -41.87 31.55
C ALA A 16 -44.36 -40.52 30.81
N ASN A 17 -45.54 -39.89 30.96
CA ASN A 17 -45.95 -38.62 30.33
C ASN A 17 -46.68 -37.69 31.34
N ALA A 18 -46.37 -36.40 31.34
CA ALA A 18 -47.28 -35.27 31.70
C ALA A 18 -46.60 -33.95 31.25
N ARG A 19 -47.16 -32.99 30.48
CA ARG A 19 -48.50 -32.36 30.32
C ARG A 19 -48.83 -31.18 31.27
N LEU A 20 -48.48 -29.98 30.77
CA LEU A 20 -49.34 -28.79 30.60
C LEU A 20 -49.86 -27.94 31.81
N SER A 21 -49.48 -26.65 31.79
CA SER A 21 -50.37 -25.46 31.97
C SER A 21 -50.88 -25.06 33.38
N PRO A 22 -51.43 -23.83 33.60
CA PRO A 22 -51.27 -22.54 32.90
C PRO A 22 -51.11 -21.26 33.80
N GLY A 23 -50.55 -20.18 33.22
CA GLY A 23 -51.16 -18.83 33.25
C GLY A 23 -51.05 -17.87 34.46
N LYS A 24 -50.47 -16.67 34.21
CA LYS A 24 -50.77 -15.31 34.76
C LYS A 24 -49.62 -14.37 34.29
N THR A 25 -49.73 -13.28 33.53
CA THR A 25 -50.75 -12.27 33.16
C THR A 25 -50.40 -10.89 33.74
N LEU A 26 -50.09 -9.95 32.84
CA LEU A 26 -50.03 -8.48 32.99
C LEU A 26 -49.13 -7.85 34.07
N THR A 27 -48.13 -7.09 33.60
CA THR A 27 -48.06 -5.66 33.95
C THR A 27 -47.68 -4.84 32.71
N ARG A 28 -48.17 -3.59 32.61
CA ARG A 28 -48.24 -2.82 31.36
C ARG A 28 -47.84 -1.36 31.58
N PHE A 29 -46.57 -1.02 31.40
CA PHE A 29 -46.12 0.38 31.42
C PHE A 29 -45.97 0.95 29.99
N LYS A 30 -46.75 2.00 29.72
CA LYS A 30 -46.72 2.80 28.49
C LYS A 30 -47.24 4.20 28.83
N ARG A 31 -46.72 5.24 28.16
CA ARG A 31 -46.81 6.71 28.47
C ARG A 31 -45.63 7.19 29.32
N ARG A 32 -45.03 8.36 29.06
CA ARG A 32 -45.28 9.38 28.00
C ARG A 32 -43.94 10.06 27.60
N PRO A 33 -43.84 10.72 26.43
CA PRO A 33 -42.61 11.39 26.00
C PRO A 33 -42.50 12.80 26.57
N CYS A 34 -41.27 13.30 26.74
CA CYS A 34 -41.00 14.71 27.00
C CYS A 34 -40.79 15.45 25.68
N GLN A 35 -41.57 16.52 25.45
CA GLN A 35 -41.29 17.51 24.41
C GLN A 35 -40.39 18.60 24.98
N CYS A 36 -39.36 19.00 24.24
CA CYS A 36 -38.76 20.33 24.33
C CYS A 36 -38.22 20.74 22.95
N HIS A 37 -38.80 21.78 22.37
CA HIS A 37 -38.17 22.61 21.35
C HIS A 37 -37.73 23.92 22.03
N PRO A 38 -36.74 24.61 21.45
CA PRO A 38 -37.08 25.94 20.94
C PRO A 38 -36.91 26.05 19.42
N ARG A 39 -37.69 26.95 18.82
CA ARG A 39 -37.57 27.33 17.41
C ARG A 39 -36.48 28.39 17.23
N VAL A 40 -35.70 28.29 16.16
CA VAL A 40 -35.33 29.44 15.32
C VAL A 40 -35.51 29.03 13.87
N ALA A 41 -35.99 29.93 13.01
CA ALA A 41 -36.22 29.67 11.59
C ALA A 41 -35.15 30.34 10.72
N GLY A 42 -34.76 29.69 9.62
CA GLY A 42 -33.87 30.23 8.60
C GLY A 42 -34.03 29.42 7.31
N ALA A 43 -34.64 30.00 6.29
CA ALA A 43 -35.03 29.29 5.07
C ALA A 43 -34.04 29.51 3.93
N VAL A 44 -33.57 28.43 3.30
CA VAL A 44 -32.93 28.50 1.98
C VAL A 44 -33.58 27.51 1.00
N ARG A 45 -34.16 28.12 -0.02
CA ARG A 45 -34.83 27.62 -1.22
C ARG A 45 -34.34 26.29 -1.80
N THR A 46 -35.31 25.49 -2.26
CA THR A 46 -35.15 24.55 -3.38
C THR A 46 -34.60 25.27 -4.62
N PHE A 47 -33.68 24.62 -5.34
CA PHE A 47 -33.23 25.09 -6.66
C PHE A 47 -33.86 24.26 -7.78
N THR A 48 -34.72 24.90 -8.57
CA THR A 48 -35.21 24.37 -9.85
C THR A 48 -34.21 24.72 -10.97
N ARG A 49 -34.22 23.93 -12.05
CA ARG A 49 -33.42 24.17 -13.26
C ARG A 49 -33.51 25.63 -13.74
N PHE A 50 -32.37 26.22 -14.07
CA PHE A 50 -32.29 27.36 -14.98
C PHE A 50 -31.59 26.96 -16.27
N SER A 51 -32.16 27.39 -17.39
CA SER A 51 -31.55 27.35 -18.73
C SER A 51 -31.34 28.78 -19.17
N ILE A 52 -30.12 29.12 -19.58
CA ILE A 52 -29.80 30.45 -20.12
C ILE A 52 -30.17 30.44 -21.60
N ARG A 53 -31.08 31.33 -22.00
CA ARG A 53 -31.28 31.73 -23.39
C ARG A 53 -30.71 33.12 -23.61
N THR A 54 -29.81 33.24 -24.58
CA THR A 54 -29.57 34.49 -25.31
C THR A 54 -30.49 34.55 -26.53
N GLY A 55 -30.58 35.71 -27.17
CA GLY A 55 -31.23 35.88 -28.48
C GLY A 55 -32.38 36.89 -28.48
N ASP A 56 -32.18 38.00 -29.20
CA ASP A 56 -33.18 39.04 -29.42
C ASP A 56 -34.40 38.54 -30.20
N GLY A 57 -35.56 39.17 -29.93
CA GLY A 57 -36.81 38.81 -30.58
C GLY A 57 -36.93 39.34 -32.01
N ARG A 58 -36.89 38.44 -33.01
CA ARG A 58 -37.60 38.61 -34.29
C ARG A 58 -38.28 37.29 -34.67
N GLY A 59 -39.60 37.32 -34.79
CA GLY A 59 -40.39 36.15 -35.18
C GLY A 59 -40.64 36.08 -36.68
N VAL A 60 -40.37 34.93 -37.28
CA VAL A 60 -40.95 34.49 -38.57
C VAL A 60 -41.52 33.08 -38.34
N ARG A 61 -42.55 32.68 -39.09
CA ARG A 61 -43.34 31.46 -38.88
C ARG A 61 -43.42 30.65 -40.19
N VAL A 62 -43.91 29.40 -40.09
CA VAL A 62 -44.44 28.51 -41.17
C VAL A 62 -43.52 27.36 -41.63
N ASN A 63 -43.87 26.18 -41.11
CA ASN A 63 -43.99 24.83 -41.69
C ASN A 63 -42.80 23.94 -42.11
N ASP A 64 -43.09 22.65 -41.96
CA ASP A 64 -42.33 21.44 -42.28
C ASP A 64 -42.15 21.17 -43.79
N HIS A 65 -41.13 20.39 -44.17
CA HIS A 65 -41.30 18.96 -44.51
C HIS A 65 -40.00 18.25 -44.93
N THR A 66 -39.94 16.94 -44.67
CA THR A 66 -39.18 15.86 -45.38
C THR A 66 -37.67 15.96 -45.65
N ALA A 67 -36.95 14.92 -45.22
CA ALA A 67 -35.75 14.35 -45.85
C ALA A 67 -36.16 13.12 -46.73
N PRO A 68 -35.27 12.30 -47.38
CA PRO A 68 -33.79 12.25 -47.34
C PRO A 68 -33.06 11.88 -48.68
N ALA A 69 -31.74 11.57 -48.56
CA ALA A 69 -30.95 10.59 -49.35
C ALA A 69 -30.25 10.98 -50.69
N GLY A 70 -29.21 10.19 -51.04
CA GLY A 70 -28.32 10.31 -52.22
C GLY A 70 -27.10 11.23 -51.98
N VAL A 71 -25.82 10.82 -51.83
CA VAL A 71 -25.02 9.64 -52.23
C VAL A 71 -24.66 9.56 -53.72
N THR A 72 -23.53 10.16 -54.13
CA THR A 72 -22.39 9.53 -54.87
C THR A 72 -21.38 10.56 -55.41
N GLY A 73 -20.10 10.15 -55.57
CA GLY A 73 -19.26 10.55 -56.71
C GLY A 73 -18.38 11.82 -56.60
N PRO A 74 -17.05 11.72 -56.82
CA PRO A 74 -16.13 12.86 -56.90
C PRO A 74 -15.50 13.08 -58.29
N GLN A 75 -14.91 14.25 -58.55
CA GLN A 75 -13.48 14.38 -58.98
C GLN A 75 -12.98 15.84 -59.17
N SER A 76 -11.83 16.12 -58.53
CA SER A 76 -10.73 17.05 -58.91
C SER A 76 -10.99 18.41 -59.62
N ARG A 77 -10.40 19.49 -59.09
CA ARG A 77 -9.11 20.06 -59.56
C ARG A 77 -8.64 21.32 -58.80
N LYS A 78 -7.31 21.38 -58.57
CA LYS A 78 -6.40 22.55 -58.44
C LYS A 78 -6.71 23.70 -57.43
N SER A 79 -5.76 23.89 -56.50
CA SER A 79 -5.46 25.13 -55.73
C SER A 79 -4.41 26.00 -56.48
N PRO A 80 -3.86 27.13 -55.97
CA PRO A 80 -4.07 27.92 -54.72
C PRO A 80 -4.59 29.37 -55.10
N PRO A 81 -4.20 30.56 -54.54
CA PRO A 81 -3.47 30.98 -53.31
C PRO A 81 -4.10 32.16 -52.49
N HIS A 82 -3.37 32.64 -51.46
CA HIS A 82 -3.59 33.86 -50.61
C HIS A 82 -4.79 33.83 -49.61
N GLY A 83 -4.71 34.39 -48.38
CA GLY A 83 -3.56 34.95 -47.65
C GLY A 83 -3.87 35.48 -46.23
N VAL A 84 -2.90 35.34 -45.32
CA VAL A 84 -2.60 36.05 -44.04
C VAL A 84 -3.70 36.84 -43.28
N VAL A 85 -4.09 36.36 -42.08
CA VAL A 85 -3.81 36.90 -40.70
C VAL A 85 -4.10 35.74 -39.70
N PHE A 86 -3.59 35.61 -38.47
CA PHE A 86 -2.97 36.53 -37.49
C PHE A 86 -1.81 35.83 -36.75
N LEU A 87 -0.88 36.59 -36.15
CA LEU A 87 0.21 36.09 -35.30
C LEU A 87 0.54 37.09 -34.20
N GLU A 88 0.37 36.73 -32.92
CA GLU A 88 1.03 37.41 -31.81
C GLU A 88 1.12 36.52 -30.54
N ILE A 89 1.88 36.95 -29.53
CA ILE A 89 2.17 36.22 -28.27
C ILE A 89 2.92 34.87 -28.44
N ALA A 90 4.03 34.86 -29.18
CA ALA A 90 4.94 33.70 -29.24
C ALA A 90 6.41 34.04 -29.58
N ARG A 91 6.99 35.12 -29.00
CA ARG A 91 8.28 35.67 -29.51
C ARG A 91 9.33 36.14 -28.49
N SER A 92 9.29 35.69 -27.23
CA SER A 92 10.24 36.15 -26.19
C SER A 92 11.27 35.12 -25.69
N LEU A 93 11.18 33.83 -26.05
CA LEU A 93 12.05 32.77 -25.50
C LEU A 93 12.69 31.87 -26.58
N LEU A 94 13.49 32.48 -27.47
CA LEU A 94 14.38 31.76 -28.40
C LEU A 94 15.77 32.41 -28.46
N ARG A 95 16.57 32.24 -27.40
CA ARG A 95 18.00 32.60 -27.36
C ARG A 95 18.92 31.57 -26.66
N SER A 96 18.60 30.29 -26.77
CA SER A 96 19.60 29.21 -26.68
C SER A 96 19.17 28.06 -27.59
N ARG A 97 20.14 27.33 -28.17
CA ARG A 97 19.89 26.22 -29.10
C ARG A 97 20.25 24.88 -28.44
N ALA A 98 19.23 24.09 -28.11
CA ALA A 98 19.33 22.64 -28.07
C ALA A 98 17.97 22.08 -28.57
N ALA A 99 17.99 21.10 -29.47
CA ALA A 99 16.76 20.45 -29.92
C ALA A 99 16.45 19.26 -28.99
N PRO A 100 15.18 19.07 -28.58
CA PRO A 100 14.83 17.92 -27.74
C PRO A 100 15.01 16.61 -28.53
N ARG A 101 15.87 15.72 -28.04
CA ARG A 101 15.93 14.34 -28.51
C ARG A 101 14.64 13.62 -28.13
N ARG A 102 14.13 12.75 -29.00
CA ARG A 102 12.94 11.95 -28.71
C ARG A 102 13.30 10.85 -27.70
N LEU A 103 12.50 10.70 -26.64
CA LEU A 103 12.63 9.61 -25.67
C LEU A 103 12.22 8.28 -26.34
N ARG A 104 13.18 7.53 -26.90
CA ARG A 104 13.03 6.13 -27.33
C ARG A 104 14.23 5.22 -27.04
N ASP A 105 15.39 5.78 -26.72
CA ASP A 105 16.64 5.04 -26.61
C ASP A 105 17.14 4.91 -25.15
N LEU A 106 16.25 4.50 -24.23
CA LEU A 106 16.66 4.00 -22.91
C LEU A 106 16.98 2.50 -23.01
N PRO A 107 18.16 2.02 -22.59
CA PRO A 107 18.50 0.61 -22.67
C PRO A 107 17.67 -0.22 -21.67
N ALA A 108 17.17 -1.37 -22.11
CA ALA A 108 16.54 -2.34 -21.24
C ALA A 108 17.57 -2.86 -20.21
N ALA A 109 17.19 -2.87 -18.92
CA ALA A 109 18.09 -3.27 -17.85
C ALA A 109 18.50 -4.76 -17.97
N PRO A 110 19.79 -5.10 -17.82
CA PRO A 110 20.25 -6.48 -17.81
C PRO A 110 19.79 -7.22 -16.55
N ARG A 111 19.59 -8.54 -16.66
CA ARG A 111 19.38 -9.41 -15.49
C ARG A 111 20.65 -9.48 -14.63
N PRO A 112 20.57 -9.38 -13.29
CA PRO A 112 21.69 -9.71 -12.42
C PRO A 112 22.00 -11.21 -12.49
N ALA A 113 23.28 -11.57 -12.48
CA ALA A 113 23.74 -12.95 -12.36
C ALA A 113 24.07 -13.26 -10.89
N SER A 114 23.49 -14.34 -10.34
CA SER A 114 23.62 -14.71 -8.93
C SER A 114 25.00 -15.31 -8.60
N PRO A 115 25.73 -14.79 -7.59
CA PRO A 115 26.89 -15.47 -7.02
C PRO A 115 26.51 -16.26 -5.76
N LEU A 116 26.40 -17.59 -5.88
CA LEU A 116 26.43 -18.50 -4.73
C LEU A 116 27.87 -18.94 -4.47
N ALA A 117 28.43 -18.57 -3.33
CA ALA A 117 29.69 -19.12 -2.81
C ALA A 117 29.67 -19.14 -1.27
N ALA A 118 30.15 -20.23 -0.67
CA ALA A 118 30.03 -20.50 0.77
C ALA A 118 31.31 -20.16 1.55
N VAL A 119 31.16 -19.97 2.87
CA VAL A 119 32.23 -20.12 3.87
C VAL A 119 31.69 -20.95 5.04
N PHE A 120 32.53 -21.77 5.68
CA PHE A 120 32.12 -22.80 6.63
C PHE A 120 33.01 -22.80 7.89
N ILE A 121 32.38 -22.93 9.06
CA ILE A 121 32.90 -23.33 10.39
C ILE A 121 34.31 -22.86 10.83
N ALA A 122 34.35 -22.01 11.87
CA ALA A 122 35.10 -22.22 13.12
C ALA A 122 34.63 -21.22 14.20
N SER A 123 34.83 -21.38 15.51
CA SER A 123 34.60 -22.46 16.50
C SER A 123 35.20 -21.96 17.85
N LEU A 124 34.74 -22.49 18.98
CA LEU A 124 35.28 -22.32 20.36
C LEU A 124 35.13 -20.96 21.09
N SER A 125 34.28 -21.01 22.13
CA SER A 125 34.58 -20.64 23.53
C SER A 125 35.25 -19.32 23.89
N ASN A 126 34.56 -18.56 24.76
CA ASN A 126 35.11 -18.34 26.10
C ASN A 126 34.03 -18.26 27.20
N ARG A 127 34.40 -18.50 28.46
CA ARG A 127 33.52 -18.40 29.64
C ARG A 127 33.72 -17.06 30.37
N ALA A 128 32.72 -16.67 31.16
CA ALA A 128 32.73 -15.47 31.99
C ALA A 128 33.72 -15.56 33.18
N PRO A 129 33.89 -14.45 33.91
CA PRO A 129 33.48 -14.52 35.32
C PRO A 129 32.47 -13.43 35.75
N ARG A 130 31.81 -13.67 36.89
CA ARG A 130 30.95 -12.71 37.59
C ARG A 130 31.74 -11.88 38.60
N THR A 131 31.43 -10.59 38.72
CA THR A 131 31.66 -9.77 39.94
C THR A 131 30.36 -8.99 40.20
N GLN A 132 29.58 -9.39 41.20
CA GLN A 132 29.55 -8.82 42.56
C GLN A 132 29.14 -7.34 42.65
N ARG A 133 27.91 -7.10 43.15
CA ARG A 133 27.43 -5.82 43.70
C ARG A 133 28.00 -5.60 45.12
N PRO A 134 28.29 -4.35 45.49
CA PRO A 134 27.91 -3.79 46.80
C PRO A 134 26.62 -2.95 46.67
N ALA A 135 26.08 -2.48 47.80
CA ALA A 135 24.82 -1.73 47.84
C ALA A 135 24.91 -0.44 48.69
N ALA A 136 24.17 0.58 48.24
CA ALA A 136 23.62 1.72 48.98
C ALA A 136 24.55 2.62 49.82
N ARG A 137 24.50 3.93 49.52
CA ARG A 137 24.19 4.99 50.50
C ARG A 137 23.55 6.19 49.79
N CYS A 138 22.71 6.94 50.50
CA CYS A 138 22.21 8.24 50.05
C CYS A 138 23.10 9.37 50.59
N GLY A 139 23.12 10.48 49.86
CA GLY A 139 23.75 11.75 50.23
C GLY A 139 23.32 12.82 49.23
N GLU A 140 23.04 14.02 49.70
CA GLU A 140 22.57 15.14 48.87
C GLU A 140 23.73 15.96 48.28
N ALA A 141 23.37 16.85 47.35
CA ALA A 141 24.16 17.96 46.80
C ALA A 141 25.42 17.62 45.98
N ASP A 142 25.27 17.72 44.65
CA ASP A 142 25.77 18.92 43.97
C ASP A 142 24.72 19.38 42.93
N ARG A 143 24.66 20.69 42.65
CA ARG A 143 23.73 21.31 41.69
C ARG A 143 24.44 22.16 40.62
N SER A 144 25.73 21.92 40.37
CA SER A 144 26.48 22.56 39.28
C SER A 144 27.39 21.58 38.51
N LEU A 145 26.83 20.87 37.52
CA LEU A 145 27.56 20.27 36.37
C LEU A 145 26.58 19.66 35.33
N ILE A 146 25.81 20.52 34.63
CA ILE A 146 24.99 20.12 33.46
C ILE A 146 25.26 21.06 32.29
N VAL A 147 26.51 21.06 31.81
CA VAL A 147 26.94 21.57 30.50
C VAL A 147 27.96 20.57 29.95
N SER A 148 28.05 20.46 28.62
CA SER A 148 28.99 19.61 27.87
C SER A 148 29.02 18.11 28.23
N SER A 149 27.99 17.39 27.76
CA SER A 149 28.18 16.08 27.12
C SER A 149 27.20 15.95 25.94
N LEU A 150 27.53 16.64 24.84
CA LEU A 150 27.01 16.26 23.53
C LEU A 150 27.79 15.04 23.05
N GLU A 151 27.53 13.89 23.66
CA GLU A 151 27.95 12.61 23.09
C GLU A 151 27.30 12.50 21.70
N ALA A 152 28.13 12.23 20.69
CA ALA A 152 27.64 12.09 19.32
C ALA A 152 26.73 10.85 19.26
N ILE A 153 25.40 11.08 19.30
CA ILE A 153 24.39 10.03 19.26
C ILE A 153 24.66 9.18 18.02
N ALA A 154 25.15 7.96 18.23
CA ALA A 154 25.53 7.08 17.14
C ALA A 154 24.32 6.89 16.22
N PRO A 155 24.46 7.12 14.89
CA PRO A 155 23.33 7.13 13.98
C PRO A 155 22.54 5.83 14.11
N SER A 156 21.21 5.94 14.14
CA SER A 156 20.31 4.81 14.39
C SER A 156 20.51 3.68 13.36
N HIS A 157 19.98 2.48 13.64
CA HIS A 157 20.09 1.37 12.68
C HIS A 157 19.54 1.75 11.29
N ASP A 158 18.32 2.30 11.26
CA ASP A 158 17.71 2.89 10.04
C ASP A 158 18.64 3.90 9.37
N THR A 159 19.24 4.82 10.12
CA THR A 159 20.12 5.85 9.54
C THR A 159 21.41 5.28 8.94
N ARG A 160 21.98 4.21 9.53
CA ARG A 160 23.18 3.54 8.98
C ARG A 160 22.85 2.71 7.75
N GLU A 161 21.72 2.00 7.78
CA GLU A 161 21.21 1.22 6.66
C GLU A 161 20.84 2.13 5.48
N PHE A 162 20.09 3.21 5.73
CA PHE A 162 19.77 4.25 4.75
C PHE A 162 21.03 4.87 4.13
N ARG A 163 22.09 5.12 4.93
CA ARG A 163 23.37 5.59 4.38
C ARG A 163 24.00 4.56 3.43
N ALA A 164 24.03 3.28 3.81
CA ALA A 164 24.61 2.22 2.99
C ALA A 164 23.84 2.03 1.66
N ASP A 165 22.51 1.99 1.72
CA ASP A 165 21.66 1.82 0.54
C ASP A 165 21.70 3.03 -0.39
N VAL A 166 21.75 4.26 0.12
CA VAL A 166 21.87 5.47 -0.70
C VAL A 166 23.25 5.55 -1.38
N LEU A 167 24.34 5.29 -0.65
CA LEU A 167 25.68 5.29 -1.26
C LEU A 167 25.82 4.21 -2.33
N THR A 168 25.31 3.01 -2.06
CA THR A 168 25.24 1.90 -3.04
C THR A 168 24.41 2.30 -4.26
N GLY A 169 23.23 2.87 -4.03
CA GLY A 169 22.26 3.23 -5.06
C GLY A 169 22.70 4.36 -6.00
N LEU A 170 23.48 5.31 -5.49
CA LEU A 170 24.07 6.40 -6.27
C LEU A 170 25.37 6.00 -7.00
N ALA A 171 26.03 4.93 -6.56
CA ALA A 171 27.19 4.34 -7.26
C ALA A 171 26.78 3.45 -8.45
N HIS A 172 25.56 2.93 -8.47
CA HIS A 172 25.05 2.10 -9.57
C HIS A 172 24.77 2.91 -10.85
N THR A 173 24.85 2.23 -11.99
CA THR A 173 24.44 2.76 -13.30
C THR A 173 23.45 1.79 -13.94
N PRO A 174 22.16 2.17 -14.15
CA PRO A 174 21.54 3.43 -13.74
C PRO A 174 21.48 3.58 -12.22
N LYS A 175 21.46 4.82 -11.73
CA LYS A 175 21.31 5.12 -10.30
C LYS A 175 19.91 4.73 -9.82
N ARG A 176 19.81 4.08 -8.66
CA ARG A 176 18.51 3.68 -8.06
C ARG A 176 18.56 3.66 -6.54
N ILE A 177 17.54 4.19 -5.89
CA ILE A 177 17.32 4.06 -4.44
C ILE A 177 15.96 3.37 -4.21
N SER A 178 15.82 2.60 -3.14
CA SER A 178 14.58 1.86 -2.82
C SER A 178 13.47 2.77 -2.29
N SER A 179 12.22 2.55 -2.74
CA SER A 179 11.04 3.27 -2.27
C SER A 179 10.71 3.02 -0.79
N LYS A 180 11.34 2.03 -0.14
CA LYS A 180 11.24 1.86 1.33
C LYS A 180 11.68 3.12 2.09
N TYR A 181 12.54 3.95 1.50
CA TYR A 181 13.04 5.17 2.11
C TYR A 181 12.14 6.41 1.98
N PHE A 182 11.08 6.38 1.17
CA PHE A 182 10.10 7.47 1.13
C PHE A 182 9.45 7.71 2.50
N TYR A 183 9.15 6.63 3.23
CA TYR A 183 8.28 6.60 4.42
C TYR A 183 8.95 7.11 5.72
N ASP A 184 9.58 8.28 5.66
CA ASP A 184 9.77 9.10 6.86
C ASP A 184 8.45 9.80 7.26
N ARG A 185 8.44 10.50 8.40
CA ARG A 185 7.23 11.18 8.89
C ARG A 185 6.60 12.15 7.88
N ARG A 186 7.37 12.78 6.98
CA ARG A 186 6.80 13.63 5.91
C ARG A 186 6.27 12.78 4.78
N GLY A 187 7.01 11.76 4.34
CA GLY A 187 6.59 10.87 3.27
C GLY A 187 5.31 10.11 3.59
N SER A 188 5.12 9.62 4.83
CA SER A 188 3.86 9.00 5.26
C SER A 188 2.67 9.96 5.11
N LEU A 189 2.79 11.21 5.57
CA LEU A 189 1.74 12.23 5.44
C LEU A 189 1.50 12.65 3.98
N LEU A 190 2.50 12.53 3.11
CA LEU A 190 2.34 12.73 1.67
C LEU A 190 1.64 11.55 0.99
N PHE A 191 1.93 10.32 1.42
CA PHE A 191 1.22 9.13 0.94
C PHE A 191 -0.25 9.10 1.38
N ASP A 192 -0.55 9.54 2.62
CA ASP A 192 -1.93 9.76 3.07
C ASP A 192 -2.66 10.75 2.14
N ARG A 193 -2.02 11.89 1.80
CA ARG A 193 -2.56 12.86 0.82
C ARG A 193 -2.70 12.28 -0.60
N ILE A 194 -1.77 11.44 -1.07
CA ILE A 194 -1.90 10.73 -2.36
C ILE A 194 -3.17 9.89 -2.38
N CYS A 195 -3.46 9.17 -1.30
CA CYS A 195 -4.67 8.34 -1.18
C CYS A 195 -5.99 9.14 -1.29
N GLU A 196 -5.96 10.44 -1.00
CA GLU A 196 -7.10 11.36 -1.11
C GLU A 196 -7.23 11.98 -2.53
N THR A 197 -6.20 11.95 -3.38
CA THR A 197 -6.25 12.51 -4.75
C THR A 197 -7.32 11.82 -5.60
N PRO A 198 -8.05 12.55 -6.48
CA PRO A 198 -9.07 11.94 -7.33
C PRO A 198 -8.49 10.93 -8.34
N GLU A 199 -7.22 11.05 -8.71
CA GLU A 199 -6.51 10.15 -9.61
C GLU A 199 -6.12 8.82 -8.95
N TYR A 200 -5.64 8.82 -7.71
CA TYR A 200 -5.16 7.61 -7.03
C TYR A 200 -6.31 6.71 -6.53
N TYR A 201 -6.86 5.92 -7.45
CA TYR A 201 -8.01 5.04 -7.19
C TYR A 201 -7.69 3.85 -6.26
N VAL A 202 -6.41 3.45 -6.12
CA VAL A 202 -5.97 2.18 -5.52
C VAL A 202 -6.59 1.95 -4.14
N THR A 203 -6.40 2.90 -3.22
CA THR A 203 -6.90 2.82 -1.84
C THR A 203 -8.42 2.75 -1.75
N ARG A 204 -9.13 3.40 -2.70
CA ARG A 204 -10.61 3.40 -2.74
C ARG A 204 -11.17 2.10 -3.29
N CYS A 205 -10.58 1.57 -4.37
CA CYS A 205 -10.95 0.26 -4.91
C CYS A 205 -10.67 -0.87 -3.90
N GLU A 206 -9.57 -0.82 -3.15
CA GLU A 206 -9.31 -1.81 -2.10
C GLU A 206 -10.29 -1.69 -0.93
N LEU A 207 -10.62 -0.47 -0.48
CA LEU A 207 -11.66 -0.25 0.56
C LEU A 207 -13.03 -0.79 0.12
N GLU A 208 -13.45 -0.52 -1.13
CA GLU A 208 -14.71 -1.06 -1.70
C GLU A 208 -14.76 -2.59 -1.62
N ILE A 209 -13.65 -3.28 -1.90
CA ILE A 209 -13.54 -4.73 -1.76
C ILE A 209 -13.64 -5.15 -0.28
N MET A 210 -12.93 -4.50 0.63
CA MET A 210 -12.94 -4.86 2.05
C MET A 210 -14.33 -4.66 2.66
N GLU A 211 -15.01 -3.54 2.36
CA GLU A 211 -16.37 -3.25 2.82
C GLU A 211 -17.38 -4.29 2.33
N ALA A 212 -17.28 -4.70 1.06
CA ALA A 212 -18.21 -5.65 0.44
C ALA A 212 -17.91 -7.13 0.74
N CYS A 213 -16.65 -7.51 1.00
CA CYS A 213 -16.21 -8.91 1.00
C CYS A 213 -15.53 -9.40 2.30
N ALA A 214 -15.34 -8.56 3.33
CA ALA A 214 -14.70 -8.99 4.58
C ALA A 214 -15.34 -10.22 5.25
N ASP A 215 -16.68 -10.38 5.19
CA ASP A 215 -17.39 -11.56 5.71
C ASP A 215 -17.00 -12.86 4.98
N ASP A 216 -16.61 -12.77 3.71
CA ASP A 216 -16.19 -13.91 2.90
C ASP A 216 -14.69 -14.16 3.07
N MET A 217 -13.87 -13.11 3.15
CA MET A 217 -12.46 -13.22 3.51
C MET A 217 -12.27 -13.87 4.88
N ALA A 218 -12.98 -13.41 5.91
CA ALA A 218 -12.94 -13.98 7.25
C ALA A 218 -13.36 -15.45 7.27
N ARG A 219 -14.42 -15.84 6.52
CA ARG A 219 -14.81 -17.25 6.36
C ARG A 219 -13.82 -18.09 5.58
N GLN A 220 -13.02 -17.50 4.67
CA GLN A 220 -11.92 -18.22 4.01
C GLN A 220 -10.67 -18.35 4.90
N LEU A 221 -10.45 -17.41 5.82
CA LEU A 221 -9.37 -17.45 6.82
C LEU A 221 -9.69 -18.41 7.98
N GLY A 222 -10.94 -18.48 8.42
CA GLY A 222 -11.41 -19.40 9.46
C GLY A 222 -11.10 -18.98 10.90
N GLU A 223 -11.54 -19.82 11.85
CA GLU A 223 -11.25 -19.66 13.28
C GLU A 223 -9.79 -19.99 13.62
N GLY A 224 -9.31 -19.56 14.79
CA GLY A 224 -7.96 -19.91 15.28
C GLY A 224 -6.80 -19.26 14.51
N VAL A 225 -7.08 -18.40 13.54
CA VAL A 225 -6.09 -17.74 12.69
C VAL A 225 -5.25 -16.71 13.47
N LEU A 226 -3.94 -16.74 13.29
CA LEU A 226 -3.04 -15.63 13.62
C LEU A 226 -2.89 -14.74 12.39
N LEU A 227 -3.54 -13.56 12.40
CA LEU A 227 -3.46 -12.62 11.28
C LEU A 227 -2.20 -11.75 11.41
N VAL A 228 -1.28 -11.87 10.46
CA VAL A 228 -0.07 -11.03 10.37
C VAL A 228 -0.33 -9.98 9.28
N GLU A 229 0.01 -8.71 9.49
CA GLU A 229 -0.13 -7.68 8.45
C GLU A 229 1.22 -7.06 8.09
N TYR A 230 1.54 -7.02 6.80
CA TYR A 230 2.79 -6.43 6.29
C TYR A 230 2.53 -4.99 5.83
N GLY A 231 3.25 -4.01 6.38
CA GLY A 231 3.07 -2.59 6.04
C GLY A 231 1.80 -1.99 6.66
N SER A 232 1.58 -2.27 7.95
CA SER A 232 0.30 -2.04 8.66
C SER A 232 -0.24 -0.61 8.62
N GLY A 233 0.62 0.41 8.47
CA GLY A 233 0.23 1.81 8.23
C GLY A 233 -0.91 2.32 9.13
N SER A 234 -1.89 2.98 8.52
CA SER A 234 -3.09 3.49 9.23
C SER A 234 -4.11 2.40 9.60
N SER A 235 -3.93 1.17 9.08
CA SER A 235 -4.71 -0.05 9.39
C SER A 235 -6.23 0.07 9.17
N ILE A 236 -6.70 1.04 8.37
CA ILE A 236 -8.14 1.31 8.15
C ILE A 236 -8.84 0.09 7.53
N LYS A 237 -8.24 -0.47 6.48
CA LYS A 237 -8.71 -1.68 5.78
C LYS A 237 -8.74 -2.89 6.71
N THR A 238 -7.77 -2.99 7.62
CA THR A 238 -7.61 -4.12 8.54
C THR A 238 -8.72 -4.18 9.58
N ARG A 239 -9.21 -3.02 10.08
CA ARG A 239 -10.36 -2.97 11.00
C ARG A 239 -11.57 -3.70 10.43
N LEU A 240 -11.88 -3.43 9.15
CA LEU A 240 -12.98 -4.07 8.43
C LEU A 240 -12.85 -5.60 8.37
N LEU A 241 -11.63 -6.14 8.37
CA LEU A 241 -11.38 -7.58 8.42
C LEU A 241 -11.44 -8.12 9.86
N LEU A 242 -10.77 -7.45 10.82
CA LEU A 242 -10.74 -7.81 12.24
C LEU A 242 -12.15 -7.88 12.85
N ASP A 243 -13.05 -6.98 12.46
CA ASP A 243 -14.45 -6.97 12.89
C ASP A 243 -15.26 -8.20 12.44
N ARG A 244 -14.77 -8.96 11.44
CA ARG A 244 -15.43 -10.16 10.91
C ARG A 244 -14.72 -11.47 11.25
N LEU A 245 -13.49 -11.41 11.79
CA LEU A 245 -12.75 -12.63 12.17
C LEU A 245 -13.46 -13.35 13.32
N GLN A 246 -13.74 -14.63 13.11
CA GLN A 246 -14.33 -15.50 14.13
C GLN A 246 -13.22 -16.07 15.01
N ALA A 247 -13.24 -15.73 16.30
CA ALA A 247 -12.27 -16.20 17.31
C ALA A 247 -10.79 -16.25 16.86
N PRO A 248 -10.19 -15.16 16.33
CA PRO A 248 -8.79 -15.16 15.92
C PRO A 248 -7.85 -15.39 17.12
N ALA A 249 -6.73 -16.06 16.87
CA ALA A 249 -5.70 -16.30 17.88
C ALA A 249 -4.99 -14.99 18.29
N GLY A 250 -4.77 -14.09 17.33
CA GLY A 250 -4.19 -12.78 17.54
C GLY A 250 -4.00 -12.01 16.23
N TYR A 251 -3.48 -10.78 16.36
CA TYR A 251 -3.13 -9.90 15.25
C TYR A 251 -1.72 -9.32 15.43
N VAL A 252 -0.88 -9.44 14.39
CA VAL A 252 0.54 -9.09 14.39
C VAL A 252 0.82 -8.09 13.27
N PRO A 253 0.70 -6.78 13.53
CA PRO A 253 1.11 -5.77 12.57
C PRO A 253 2.65 -5.69 12.51
N VAL A 254 3.18 -5.72 11.29
CA VAL A 254 4.60 -5.66 10.96
C VAL A 254 4.88 -4.39 10.16
N ASP A 255 5.80 -3.55 10.67
CA ASP A 255 6.13 -2.26 10.05
C ASP A 255 7.55 -1.81 10.42
N VAL A 256 8.20 -1.05 9.54
CA VAL A 256 9.49 -0.40 9.84
C VAL A 256 9.32 0.85 10.71
N SER A 257 8.16 1.52 10.62
CA SER A 257 7.89 2.79 11.30
C SER A 257 7.42 2.57 12.74
N ARG A 258 8.37 2.36 13.67
CA ARG A 258 8.12 2.07 15.09
C ARG A 258 7.08 2.98 15.76
N GLU A 259 7.20 4.29 15.58
CA GLU A 259 6.29 5.27 16.22
C GLU A 259 4.86 5.14 15.70
N HIS A 260 4.71 4.99 14.38
CA HIS A 260 3.43 4.83 13.71
C HIS A 260 2.75 3.50 14.09
N LEU A 261 3.52 2.42 14.08
CA LEU A 261 3.10 1.08 14.47
C LEU A 261 2.53 1.04 15.89
N HIS A 262 3.24 1.60 16.88
CA HIS A 262 2.73 1.67 18.26
C HIS A 262 1.46 2.53 18.37
N ALA A 263 1.40 3.68 17.68
CA ALA A 263 0.23 4.56 17.69
C ALA A 263 -1.02 3.94 17.05
N SER A 264 -0.88 3.12 16.00
CA SER A 264 -2.00 2.35 15.43
C SER A 264 -2.42 1.21 16.38
N CYS A 265 -1.46 0.44 16.92
CA CYS A 265 -1.73 -0.67 17.84
C CYS A 265 -2.51 -0.25 19.09
N ASP A 266 -2.16 0.87 19.71
CA ASP A 266 -2.87 1.35 20.91
C ASP A 266 -4.29 1.80 20.61
N ARG A 267 -4.60 2.14 19.34
CA ARG A 267 -5.97 2.36 18.89
C ARG A 267 -6.70 1.02 18.70
N LEU A 268 -6.11 0.09 17.95
CA LEU A 268 -6.68 -1.23 17.68
C LEU A 268 -6.96 -2.04 18.95
N ARG A 269 -6.14 -1.92 20.00
CA ARG A 269 -6.39 -2.53 21.32
C ARG A 269 -7.63 -1.99 22.04
N ARG A 270 -8.01 -0.72 21.78
CA ARG A 270 -9.23 -0.11 22.33
C ARG A 270 -10.45 -0.41 21.46
N GLU A 271 -10.25 -0.55 20.15
CA GLU A 271 -11.29 -0.85 19.16
C GLU A 271 -11.68 -2.34 19.20
N HIS A 272 -10.72 -3.26 19.35
CA HIS A 272 -10.93 -4.71 19.36
C HIS A 272 -10.35 -5.38 20.64
N PRO A 273 -10.86 -5.09 21.85
CA PRO A 273 -10.29 -5.59 23.12
C PRO A 273 -10.36 -7.13 23.30
N GLY A 274 -11.09 -7.83 22.42
CA GLY A 274 -11.13 -9.30 22.36
C GLY A 274 -10.05 -9.93 21.48
N ILE A 275 -9.15 -9.15 20.87
CA ILE A 275 -8.06 -9.60 19.98
C ILE A 275 -6.71 -9.20 20.60
N GLU A 276 -5.78 -10.13 20.68
CA GLU A 276 -4.42 -9.84 21.13
C GLU A 276 -3.63 -9.13 20.01
N VAL A 277 -3.20 -7.88 20.25
CA VAL A 277 -2.46 -7.06 19.27
C VAL A 277 -0.98 -6.99 19.67
N ALA A 278 -0.13 -7.68 18.91
CA ALA A 278 1.29 -7.87 19.22
C ALA A 278 2.20 -7.35 18.07
N PRO A 279 2.58 -6.06 18.06
CA PRO A 279 3.37 -5.45 16.99
C PRO A 279 4.79 -5.99 16.87
N VAL A 280 5.28 -6.10 15.63
CA VAL A 280 6.68 -6.39 15.30
C VAL A 280 7.25 -5.23 14.49
N CYS A 281 8.25 -4.54 15.03
CA CYS A 281 8.99 -3.53 14.29
C CYS A 281 10.14 -4.20 13.53
N ALA A 282 9.97 -4.40 12.21
CA ALA A 282 10.91 -5.10 11.34
C ALA A 282 10.72 -4.71 9.85
N ASP A 283 11.77 -4.85 9.05
CA ASP A 283 11.67 -4.92 7.58
C ASP A 283 11.14 -6.32 7.21
N PHE A 284 9.95 -6.38 6.62
CA PHE A 284 9.26 -7.65 6.31
C PHE A 284 9.88 -8.42 5.13
N THR A 285 10.87 -7.85 4.43
CA THR A 285 11.70 -8.57 3.45
C THR A 285 12.78 -9.43 4.11
N GLN A 286 13.06 -9.19 5.39
CA GLN A 286 14.04 -9.90 6.19
C GLN A 286 13.38 -10.95 7.08
N SER A 287 14.17 -11.91 7.58
CA SER A 287 13.67 -12.91 8.53
C SER A 287 13.43 -12.29 9.91
N PHE A 288 12.19 -12.35 10.40
CA PHE A 288 11.80 -11.97 11.77
C PHE A 288 11.00 -13.10 12.43
N ALA A 289 10.89 -13.05 13.77
CA ALA A 289 10.11 -14.01 14.54
C ALA A 289 8.72 -13.44 14.87
N LEU A 290 7.66 -14.24 14.66
CA LEU A 290 6.32 -13.92 15.15
C LEU A 290 6.26 -14.04 16.68
N PRO A 291 5.52 -13.15 17.38
CA PRO A 291 5.17 -13.34 18.78
C PRO A 291 4.26 -14.56 18.94
N ARG A 292 4.32 -15.21 20.11
CA ARG A 292 3.37 -16.28 20.47
C ARG A 292 2.22 -15.66 21.26
N PRO A 293 0.98 -15.65 20.73
CA PRO A 293 -0.16 -15.15 21.49
C PRO A 293 -0.54 -16.10 22.64
N ALA A 294 -1.40 -15.64 23.54
CA ALA A 294 -1.92 -16.41 24.65
C ALA A 294 -3.00 -17.45 24.24
N ARG A 295 -3.61 -17.28 23.05
CA ARG A 295 -4.50 -18.28 22.44
C ARG A 295 -3.71 -19.32 21.65
N SER A 296 -4.27 -20.52 21.50
CA SER A 296 -3.78 -21.48 20.50
C SER A 296 -3.85 -20.87 19.10
N VAL A 297 -2.85 -21.14 18.27
CA VAL A 297 -2.81 -20.77 16.85
C VAL A 297 -3.00 -22.05 16.05
N ASP A 298 -4.07 -22.12 15.26
CA ASP A 298 -4.34 -23.29 14.42
C ASP A 298 -3.62 -23.21 13.07
N HIS A 299 -3.45 -21.99 12.56
CA HIS A 299 -2.66 -21.60 11.39
C HIS A 299 -2.40 -20.08 11.41
N ALA A 300 -1.41 -19.62 10.64
CA ALA A 300 -1.14 -18.19 10.44
C ALA A 300 -1.50 -17.78 9.00
N ALA A 301 -1.88 -16.51 8.82
CA ALA A 301 -2.10 -15.93 7.51
C ALA A 301 -1.56 -14.51 7.43
N VAL A 302 -0.86 -14.17 6.35
CA VAL A 302 -0.41 -12.80 6.07
C VAL A 302 -1.48 -12.05 5.28
N TYR A 303 -1.86 -10.86 5.73
CA TYR A 303 -2.53 -9.83 4.93
C TYR A 303 -1.45 -8.86 4.43
N PHE A 304 -1.37 -8.65 3.12
CA PHE A 304 -0.43 -7.72 2.51
C PHE A 304 -1.18 -6.78 1.55
N PRO A 305 -1.68 -5.64 2.05
CA PRO A 305 -2.60 -4.78 1.31
C PRO A 305 -1.91 -3.79 0.35
N GLY A 306 -2.71 -3.00 -0.36
CA GLY A 306 -2.29 -1.77 -1.04
C GLY A 306 -1.48 -1.95 -2.33
N SER A 307 -1.33 -3.18 -2.83
CA SER A 307 -0.43 -3.50 -3.94
C SER A 307 1.05 -3.21 -3.65
N THR A 308 1.45 -3.16 -2.38
CA THR A 308 2.85 -2.95 -1.96
C THR A 308 3.81 -4.02 -2.49
N ILE A 309 3.30 -5.24 -2.76
CA ILE A 309 4.03 -6.30 -3.49
C ILE A 309 4.52 -5.85 -4.88
N GLY A 310 3.82 -4.91 -5.52
CA GLY A 310 4.19 -4.37 -6.82
C GLY A 310 5.43 -3.47 -6.78
N ASN A 311 5.90 -3.05 -5.60
CA ASN A 311 7.10 -2.22 -5.47
C ASN A 311 8.41 -3.01 -5.65
N PHE A 312 8.32 -4.33 -5.61
CA PHE A 312 9.40 -5.27 -5.83
C PHE A 312 9.49 -5.67 -7.31
N THR A 313 10.67 -6.07 -7.78
CA THR A 313 10.79 -6.78 -9.07
C THR A 313 10.10 -8.15 -8.98
N ARG A 314 9.86 -8.82 -10.12
CA ARG A 314 9.19 -10.13 -10.15
C ARG A 314 9.91 -11.16 -9.29
N ASP A 315 11.23 -11.28 -9.45
CA ASP A 315 12.10 -12.19 -8.70
C ASP A 315 12.06 -11.91 -7.18
N GLU A 316 12.03 -10.64 -6.76
CA GLU A 316 11.89 -10.21 -5.36
C GLU A 316 10.48 -10.46 -4.81
N ALA A 317 9.43 -10.25 -5.61
CA ALA A 317 8.05 -10.53 -5.24
C ALA A 317 7.82 -12.04 -5.03
N GLU A 318 8.35 -12.89 -5.92
CA GLU A 318 8.35 -14.34 -5.74
C GLU A 318 9.13 -14.76 -4.49
N GLN A 319 10.27 -14.13 -4.23
CA GLN A 319 11.06 -14.36 -3.02
C GLN A 319 10.26 -14.04 -1.75
N LEU A 320 9.57 -12.89 -1.73
CA LEU A 320 8.74 -12.46 -0.60
C LEU A 320 7.52 -13.37 -0.40
N VAL A 321 6.88 -13.82 -1.48
CA VAL A 321 5.75 -14.77 -1.40
C VAL A 321 6.23 -16.15 -0.93
N ARG A 322 7.44 -16.61 -1.29
CA ARG A 322 8.09 -17.79 -0.68
C ARG A 322 8.36 -17.61 0.83
N GLN A 323 8.84 -16.44 1.25
CA GLN A 323 9.07 -16.14 2.68
C GLN A 323 7.76 -16.15 3.47
N ILE A 324 6.71 -15.51 2.94
CA ILE A 324 5.36 -15.52 3.51
C ILE A 324 4.82 -16.95 3.64
N ALA A 325 4.96 -17.75 2.58
CA ALA A 325 4.55 -19.16 2.58
C ALA A 325 5.26 -19.95 3.69
N GLN A 326 6.56 -19.77 3.88
CA GLN A 326 7.32 -20.41 4.96
C GLN A 326 6.89 -19.94 6.36
N LEU A 327 6.64 -18.64 6.53
CA LEU A 327 6.21 -18.03 7.80
C LEU A 327 4.78 -18.46 8.20
N CYS A 328 3.88 -18.64 7.24
CA CYS A 328 2.51 -19.08 7.52
C CYS A 328 2.40 -20.59 7.79
N GLY A 329 3.32 -21.40 7.25
CA GLY A 329 3.37 -22.85 7.45
C GLY A 329 2.24 -23.63 6.79
N ARG A 330 2.11 -24.93 7.11
CA ARG A 330 1.04 -25.80 6.58
C ARG A 330 -0.33 -25.31 7.04
N LYS A 331 -1.33 -25.39 6.16
CA LYS A 331 -2.65 -24.72 6.25
C LYS A 331 -2.60 -23.18 6.24
N GLY A 332 -1.43 -22.56 6.21
CA GLY A 332 -1.27 -21.12 6.14
C GLY A 332 -1.67 -20.54 4.79
N GLY A 333 -1.83 -19.22 4.74
CA GLY A 333 -2.23 -18.51 3.52
C GLY A 333 -1.82 -17.04 3.47
N LEU A 334 -2.04 -16.45 2.31
CA LEU A 334 -1.75 -15.05 2.01
C LEU A 334 -3.00 -14.39 1.41
N LEU A 335 -3.48 -13.34 2.06
CA LEU A 335 -4.50 -12.41 1.57
C LEU A 335 -3.77 -11.18 0.99
N LEU A 336 -3.58 -11.16 -0.32
CA LEU A 336 -2.76 -10.18 -1.04
C LEU A 336 -3.63 -9.16 -1.76
N GLY A 337 -3.39 -7.86 -1.54
CA GLY A 337 -3.93 -6.80 -2.38
C GLY A 337 -3.03 -6.54 -3.58
N VAL A 338 -3.58 -6.50 -4.79
CA VAL A 338 -2.86 -6.22 -6.05
C VAL A 338 -3.63 -5.24 -6.93
N ASP A 339 -2.92 -4.26 -7.49
CA ASP A 339 -3.44 -3.33 -8.48
C ASP A 339 -3.38 -3.97 -9.88
N LEU A 340 -4.50 -3.97 -10.60
CA LEU A 340 -4.64 -4.75 -11.83
C LEU A 340 -4.17 -4.02 -13.08
N LYS A 341 -3.75 -4.74 -14.12
CA LYS A 341 -3.52 -4.18 -15.45
C LYS A 341 -4.83 -3.61 -16.02
N LYS A 342 -4.77 -2.37 -16.49
CA LYS A 342 -5.91 -1.58 -17.01
C LYS A 342 -5.40 -0.57 -18.05
N ASP A 343 -6.27 0.36 -18.48
CA ASP A 343 -5.89 1.50 -19.34
C ASP A 343 -4.62 2.22 -18.80
N PRO A 344 -3.51 2.26 -19.56
CA PRO A 344 -2.29 2.98 -19.18
C PRO A 344 -2.55 4.40 -18.69
N ALA A 345 -3.46 5.15 -19.33
CA ALA A 345 -3.72 6.53 -18.97
C ALA A 345 -4.40 6.67 -17.59
N VAL A 346 -5.13 5.66 -17.13
CA VAL A 346 -5.66 5.60 -15.76
C VAL A 346 -4.55 5.32 -14.76
N ILE A 347 -3.60 4.44 -15.10
CA ILE A 347 -2.47 4.09 -14.23
C ILE A 347 -1.51 5.29 -14.12
N GLU A 348 -1.13 5.91 -15.23
CA GLU A 348 -0.17 7.03 -15.24
C GLU A 348 -0.70 8.26 -14.50
N ARG A 349 -1.99 8.60 -14.63
CA ARG A 349 -2.59 9.70 -13.85
C ARG A 349 -2.54 9.46 -12.34
N ALA A 350 -2.65 8.22 -11.87
CA ALA A 350 -2.57 7.93 -10.44
C ALA A 350 -1.18 8.24 -9.84
N TYR A 351 -0.12 8.27 -10.65
CA TYR A 351 1.25 8.60 -10.21
C TYR A 351 1.72 9.99 -10.66
N ASN A 352 0.90 10.71 -11.45
CA ASN A 352 1.14 12.07 -11.91
C ASN A 352 -0.12 12.92 -11.61
N ASP A 353 -0.48 13.02 -10.34
CA ASP A 353 -1.68 13.77 -9.90
C ASP A 353 -1.56 15.27 -10.20
N ALA A 354 -2.68 15.90 -10.56
CA ALA A 354 -2.70 17.30 -10.99
C ALA A 354 -2.39 18.31 -9.85
N ALA A 355 -2.35 17.85 -8.59
CA ALA A 355 -1.95 18.63 -7.43
C ALA A 355 -0.45 18.53 -7.09
N GLY A 356 0.31 17.68 -7.81
CA GLY A 356 1.75 17.50 -7.63
C GLY A 356 2.15 16.78 -6.34
N VAL A 357 1.23 16.11 -5.64
CA VAL A 357 1.52 15.47 -4.34
C VAL A 357 2.48 14.29 -4.50
N THR A 358 2.35 13.52 -5.58
CA THR A 358 3.25 12.40 -5.91
C THR A 358 4.63 12.89 -6.33
N ALA A 359 4.72 14.09 -6.91
CA ALA A 359 6.00 14.77 -7.17
C ALA A 359 6.68 15.23 -5.86
N GLU A 360 5.91 15.81 -4.92
CA GLU A 360 6.40 16.17 -3.59
C GLU A 360 6.87 14.93 -2.80
N PHE A 361 6.10 13.82 -2.86
CA PHE A 361 6.41 12.54 -2.23
C PHE A 361 7.71 11.92 -2.76
N ASN A 362 7.89 11.90 -4.08
CA ASN A 362 9.12 11.38 -4.69
C ASN A 362 10.34 12.24 -4.29
N ARG A 363 10.23 13.58 -4.41
CA ARG A 363 11.26 14.53 -3.97
C ARG A 363 11.59 14.46 -2.47
N ASN A 364 10.66 14.01 -1.61
CA ASN A 364 10.91 13.81 -0.18
C ASN A 364 12.08 12.85 0.10
N LEU A 365 12.39 11.91 -0.81
CA LEU A 365 13.56 11.05 -0.69
C LEU A 365 14.87 11.85 -0.60
N LEU A 366 15.02 12.88 -1.43
CA LEU A 366 16.21 13.74 -1.44
C LEU A 366 16.21 14.67 -0.22
N HIS A 367 15.05 15.21 0.17
CA HIS A 367 14.92 15.96 1.43
C HIS A 367 15.26 15.09 2.66
N ARG A 368 14.94 13.78 2.66
CA ARG A 368 15.34 12.83 3.71
C ARG A 368 16.86 12.60 3.68
N ALA A 369 17.45 12.39 2.51
CA ALA A 369 18.90 12.24 2.36
C ALA A 369 19.67 13.46 2.88
N ASN A 370 19.29 14.68 2.48
CA ASN A 370 19.93 15.91 2.96
C ASN A 370 19.85 16.03 4.49
N ARG A 371 18.67 15.78 5.07
CA ARG A 371 18.43 15.88 6.52
C ARG A 371 19.12 14.81 7.36
N GLN A 372 19.17 13.55 6.91
CA GLN A 372 19.63 12.42 7.72
C GLN A 372 21.07 11.98 7.41
N LEU A 373 21.55 12.22 6.19
CA LEU A 373 22.86 11.74 5.72
C LEU A 373 23.88 12.88 5.53
N GLY A 374 23.46 14.13 5.70
CA GLY A 374 24.28 15.31 5.40
C GLY A 374 24.52 15.50 3.90
N ALA A 375 23.57 15.08 3.07
CA ALA A 375 23.62 15.28 1.62
C ALA A 375 23.26 16.72 1.21
N ASP A 376 23.69 17.11 0.02
CA ASP A 376 23.60 18.47 -0.54
C ASP A 376 22.82 18.52 -1.88
N PHE A 377 21.91 17.56 -2.13
CA PHE A 377 21.06 17.54 -3.34
C PHE A 377 20.32 18.88 -3.53
N ASP A 378 20.43 19.48 -4.71
CA ASP A 378 19.51 20.54 -5.15
C ASP A 378 18.19 19.87 -5.59
N VAL A 379 17.27 19.73 -4.64
CA VAL A 379 16.01 18.99 -4.82
C VAL A 379 15.07 19.67 -5.82
N ASP A 380 15.15 20.99 -5.99
CA ASP A 380 14.33 21.70 -6.96
C ASP A 380 14.83 21.52 -8.40
N ALA A 381 16.12 21.22 -8.57
CA ALA A 381 16.70 20.79 -9.83
C ALA A 381 16.36 19.34 -10.26
N PHE A 382 15.58 18.58 -9.49
CA PHE A 382 15.07 17.25 -9.89
C PHE A 382 13.58 17.28 -10.28
N GLU A 383 13.26 16.95 -11.52
CA GLU A 383 11.87 16.79 -11.98
C GLU A 383 11.33 15.39 -11.66
N HIS A 384 10.07 15.28 -11.24
CA HIS A 384 9.39 14.00 -11.07
C HIS A 384 8.96 13.46 -12.44
N LEU A 385 9.20 12.17 -12.69
CA LEU A 385 8.69 11.47 -13.86
C LEU A 385 8.18 10.07 -13.49
N ALA A 386 6.90 9.78 -13.69
CA ALA A 386 6.34 8.43 -13.59
C ALA A 386 5.70 8.01 -14.92
N GLN A 387 6.13 6.87 -15.48
CA GLN A 387 5.67 6.36 -16.79
C GLN A 387 5.22 4.89 -16.67
N TYR A 388 4.21 4.49 -17.46
CA TYR A 388 3.76 3.09 -17.49
C TYR A 388 4.51 2.27 -18.56
N ASN A 389 5.46 1.48 -18.10
CA ASN A 389 6.16 0.49 -18.91
C ASN A 389 5.23 -0.71 -19.17
N GLN A 390 4.36 -0.55 -20.17
CA GLN A 390 3.35 -1.54 -20.54
C GLN A 390 3.91 -2.94 -20.85
N PRO A 391 5.07 -3.12 -21.52
CA PRO A 391 5.68 -4.44 -21.73
C PRO A 391 6.08 -5.16 -20.43
N LEU A 392 6.53 -4.44 -19.40
CA LEU A 392 6.86 -5.02 -18.08
C LEU A 392 5.64 -5.08 -17.14
N GLY A 393 4.58 -4.34 -17.47
CA GLY A 393 3.36 -4.21 -16.69
C GLY A 393 3.56 -3.42 -15.41
N ARG A 394 4.26 -2.28 -15.44
CA ARG A 394 4.56 -1.50 -14.22
C ARG A 394 4.65 0.00 -14.47
N ILE A 395 4.36 0.78 -13.43
CA ILE A 395 4.88 2.15 -13.33
C ILE A 395 6.37 2.09 -13.00
N GLU A 396 7.14 3.01 -13.58
CA GLU A 396 8.53 3.29 -13.24
C GLU A 396 8.63 4.77 -12.85
N SER A 397 9.03 5.05 -11.61
CA SER A 397 9.11 6.42 -11.07
C SER A 397 10.56 6.85 -10.92
N TYR A 398 10.84 8.09 -11.33
CA TYR A 398 12.17 8.67 -11.42
C TYR A 398 12.21 10.10 -10.87
N LEU A 399 13.41 10.51 -10.47
CA LEU A 399 13.79 11.92 -10.30
C LEU A 399 14.87 12.25 -11.35
N VAL A 400 14.59 13.19 -12.24
CA VAL A 400 15.44 13.53 -13.39
C VAL A 400 16.14 14.87 -13.14
N SER A 401 17.48 14.87 -13.08
CA SER A 401 18.26 16.09 -12.88
C SER A 401 18.14 17.01 -14.10
N GLN A 402 17.73 18.26 -13.90
CA GLN A 402 17.56 19.26 -14.96
C GLN A 402 18.88 19.95 -15.34
N CYS A 403 19.90 19.84 -14.48
CA CYS A 403 21.24 20.39 -14.66
C CYS A 403 22.32 19.31 -14.45
N GLU A 404 23.58 19.65 -14.73
CA GLU A 404 24.71 18.92 -14.18
C GLU A 404 24.90 19.33 -12.71
N GLN A 405 24.97 18.36 -11.79
CA GLN A 405 25.22 18.61 -10.37
C GLN A 405 26.09 17.52 -9.73
N GLN A 406 26.88 17.91 -8.74
CA GLN A 406 27.67 17.00 -7.90
C GLN A 406 27.08 16.97 -6.50
N VAL A 407 26.76 15.77 -6.02
CA VAL A 407 26.16 15.52 -4.70
C VAL A 407 27.18 14.84 -3.80
N SER A 408 27.42 15.40 -2.62
CA SER A 408 28.32 14.93 -1.57
C SER A 408 27.53 14.22 -0.47
N ILE A 409 28.03 13.10 0.08
CA ILE A 409 27.43 12.40 1.24
C ILE A 409 28.54 11.99 2.22
N GLY A 410 29.05 12.99 2.95
CA GLY A 410 30.33 12.89 3.64
C GLY A 410 31.48 12.94 2.63
N GLU A 411 32.38 11.96 2.67
CA GLU A 411 33.54 11.88 1.76
C GLU A 411 33.17 11.41 0.34
N SER A 412 32.05 10.70 0.17
CA SER A 412 31.58 10.19 -1.12
C SER A 412 30.97 11.30 -1.96
N ARG A 413 31.24 11.30 -3.28
CA ARG A 413 30.66 12.25 -4.24
C ARG A 413 30.10 11.53 -5.46
N PHE A 414 28.97 12.01 -5.96
CA PHE A 414 28.24 11.43 -7.09
C PHE A 414 27.91 12.53 -8.09
N GLN A 415 28.20 12.30 -9.36
CA GLN A 415 27.81 13.21 -10.45
C GLN A 415 26.45 12.81 -11.02
N PHE A 416 25.63 13.79 -11.33
CA PHE A 416 24.44 13.69 -12.16
C PHE A 416 24.62 14.58 -13.40
N SER A 417 24.38 14.01 -14.57
CA SER A 417 24.30 14.77 -15.83
C SER A 417 22.94 15.44 -15.98
N ALA A 418 22.85 16.51 -16.77
CA ALA A 418 21.55 17.05 -17.19
C ALA A 418 20.78 15.99 -18.00
N GLY A 419 19.54 15.70 -17.59
CA GLY A 419 18.71 14.62 -18.10
C GLY A 419 18.96 13.24 -17.45
N GLU A 420 19.84 13.13 -16.45
CA GLU A 420 20.11 11.86 -15.78
C GLU A 420 19.02 11.51 -14.75
N ALA A 421 18.52 10.27 -14.82
CA ALA A 421 17.43 9.79 -13.99
C ALA A 421 17.93 8.93 -12.82
N LEU A 422 17.56 9.31 -11.59
CA LEU A 422 17.55 8.44 -10.42
C LEU A 422 16.25 7.63 -10.41
N GLY A 423 16.34 6.31 -10.48
CA GLY A 423 15.18 5.44 -10.25
C GLY A 423 14.80 5.41 -8.77
N THR A 424 13.50 5.59 -8.45
CA THR A 424 13.03 5.69 -7.06
C THR A 424 11.93 4.69 -6.71
N GLU A 425 11.12 4.26 -7.68
CA GLU A 425 10.08 3.26 -7.46
C GLU A 425 9.81 2.42 -8.71
N TYR A 426 9.34 1.19 -8.51
CA TYR A 426 8.50 0.49 -9.49
C TYR A 426 7.11 0.30 -8.87
N SER A 427 6.06 0.18 -9.67
CA SER A 427 4.80 -0.37 -9.18
C SER A 427 4.19 -1.28 -10.24
N HIS A 428 4.49 -2.57 -10.13
CA HIS A 428 3.95 -3.64 -10.97
C HIS A 428 2.43 -3.76 -10.82
N LYS A 429 1.78 -4.07 -11.94
CA LYS A 429 0.34 -4.21 -12.12
C LYS A 429 0.06 -5.60 -12.67
N TYR A 430 -0.90 -6.30 -12.08
CA TYR A 430 -1.06 -7.74 -12.25
C TYR A 430 -2.29 -8.08 -13.09
N ASP A 431 -2.25 -9.21 -13.80
CA ASP A 431 -3.44 -9.90 -14.28
C ASP A 431 -3.56 -11.26 -13.58
N LEU A 432 -4.60 -12.03 -13.89
CA LEU A 432 -4.84 -13.31 -13.23
C LEU A 432 -3.68 -14.30 -13.45
N GLU A 433 -3.08 -14.31 -14.64
CA GLU A 433 -1.97 -15.20 -14.99
C GLU A 433 -0.68 -14.82 -14.23
N ASP A 434 -0.41 -13.53 -14.06
CA ASP A 434 0.67 -13.04 -13.17
C ASP A 434 0.44 -13.42 -11.69
N ILE A 435 -0.82 -13.39 -11.21
CA ILE A 435 -1.18 -13.75 -9.83
C ILE A 435 -1.02 -15.27 -9.60
N GLU A 436 -1.47 -16.10 -10.54
CA GLU A 436 -1.34 -17.55 -10.48
C GLU A 436 0.12 -17.98 -10.49
N LYS A 437 0.96 -17.36 -11.34
CA LYS A 437 2.42 -17.57 -11.33
C LYS A 437 3.07 -17.15 -10.02
N LEU A 438 2.68 -16.00 -9.47
CA LEU A 438 3.22 -15.50 -8.19
C LEU A 438 2.87 -16.43 -7.02
N ALA A 439 1.63 -16.97 -6.99
CA ALA A 439 1.24 -17.99 -6.03
C ALA A 439 2.09 -19.26 -6.17
N ALA A 440 2.18 -19.81 -7.39
CA ALA A 440 2.89 -21.06 -7.67
C ALA A 440 4.40 -20.95 -7.36
N ALA A 441 5.03 -19.80 -7.65
CA ALA A 441 6.43 -19.53 -7.30
C ALA A 441 6.67 -19.48 -5.78
N GLY A 442 5.63 -19.22 -4.99
CA GLY A 442 5.58 -19.32 -3.53
C GLY A 442 5.33 -20.73 -2.99
N GLY A 443 4.97 -21.70 -3.84
CA GLY A 443 4.46 -23.00 -3.41
C GLY A 443 2.98 -22.98 -2.97
N MET A 444 2.22 -21.97 -3.39
CA MET A 444 0.81 -21.78 -3.04
C MET A 444 -0.09 -21.81 -4.27
N ASN A 445 -1.37 -22.14 -4.08
CA ASN A 445 -2.41 -22.06 -5.11
C ASN A 445 -3.35 -20.88 -4.87
N LEU A 446 -3.81 -20.26 -5.96
CA LEU A 446 -4.83 -19.21 -5.93
C LEU A 446 -6.21 -19.83 -5.62
N ARG A 447 -6.72 -19.60 -4.41
CA ARG A 447 -7.99 -20.15 -3.91
C ARG A 447 -9.19 -19.24 -4.18
N LYS A 448 -9.02 -17.91 -4.12
CA LYS A 448 -10.11 -16.96 -4.36
C LYS A 448 -9.62 -15.58 -4.81
N VAL A 449 -10.47 -14.87 -5.54
CA VAL A 449 -10.27 -13.50 -6.01
C VAL A 449 -11.53 -12.69 -5.69
N TRP A 450 -11.36 -11.50 -5.13
CA TRP A 450 -12.41 -10.47 -5.00
C TRP A 450 -11.91 -9.19 -5.69
N THR A 451 -12.77 -8.51 -6.44
CA THR A 451 -12.42 -7.27 -7.17
C THR A 451 -13.46 -6.19 -6.91
N ASP A 452 -13.07 -4.92 -7.05
CA ASP A 452 -14.01 -3.80 -7.04
C ASP A 452 -14.93 -3.83 -8.27
N SER A 453 -15.99 -3.03 -8.24
CA SER A 453 -16.99 -2.91 -9.30
C SER A 453 -16.42 -2.54 -10.68
N ARG A 454 -15.25 -1.89 -10.73
CA ARG A 454 -14.56 -1.52 -11.99
C ARG A 454 -13.50 -2.54 -12.40
N ARG A 455 -13.21 -3.53 -11.55
CA ARG A 455 -12.14 -4.54 -11.70
C ARG A 455 -10.77 -3.88 -11.89
N TYR A 456 -10.50 -2.87 -11.07
CA TYR A 456 -9.26 -2.09 -11.07
C TYR A 456 -8.24 -2.62 -10.06
N PHE A 457 -8.70 -3.23 -8.97
CA PHE A 457 -7.90 -3.84 -7.92
C PHE A 457 -8.43 -5.26 -7.65
N ALA A 458 -7.59 -6.13 -7.13
CA ALA A 458 -8.01 -7.41 -6.56
C ALA A 458 -7.44 -7.59 -5.16
N VAL A 459 -8.26 -8.13 -4.26
CA VAL A 459 -7.74 -8.86 -3.10
C VAL A 459 -7.82 -10.34 -3.46
N VAL A 460 -6.75 -11.10 -3.22
CA VAL A 460 -6.65 -12.51 -3.60
C VAL A 460 -6.20 -13.37 -2.43
N HIS A 461 -6.73 -14.59 -2.35
CA HIS A 461 -6.39 -15.56 -1.32
C HIS A 461 -5.55 -16.68 -1.92
N MET A 462 -4.29 -16.77 -1.52
CA MET A 462 -3.37 -17.87 -1.84
C MET A 462 -3.22 -18.80 -0.62
N VAL A 463 -3.09 -20.11 -0.83
CA VAL A 463 -2.87 -21.10 0.25
C VAL A 463 -1.89 -22.18 -0.16
N HIS A 464 -1.23 -22.80 0.81
CA HIS A 464 -0.53 -24.08 0.60
C HIS A 464 -1.51 -25.20 0.27
N ASP A 465 -1.06 -26.16 -0.55
CA ASP A 465 -1.61 -27.51 -0.53
C ASP A 465 -1.19 -28.22 0.78
N GLY A 466 -2.08 -29.08 1.30
CA GLY A 466 -2.14 -29.49 2.71
C GLY A 466 -0.93 -30.21 3.30
#